data_AF-A0A8H7YIL8-F1
#
_entry.id   AF-A0A8H7YIL8-F1
#
_cell.length_a   1.000
_cell.length_b   1.000
_cell.length_c   1.000
_cell.angle_alpha   90.00
_cell.angle_beta   90.00
_cell.angle_gamma   90.00
#
_symmetry.space_group_name_H-M   'P 1'
#
loop_
_entity.id
_entity.type
_entity.pdbx_description
1 polymer ?
#
loop_
_entity_poly.entity_id
_entity_poly.type
_entity_poly.pdbx_seq_one_letter_code
_entity_poly.pdbx_strand_id
1 'polypeptide(L)'
;MIDHTPFWFIFIMTCIIILRSVAPLSVAYSAILILLPHCSYRLPSLLEYWAIAEALFYLAFYFYRTYHLQRPAVHPPLPPIEKRRELFERCLRNIPDYERYISKWFLGVPLDNIKRENVKDFFCWAFLNTATAGSAQDDEIEEYVRKLEEAIGREFQPGRSNAKCLRLTIDNATILHRSLVWYLCVLVVDAVTYSYMLLHKFRFHRPSFTHAFSIFPPRPQALIGANKSHAKRLTYWYRPHTSCNKLPILFLHGIGIGLYPYVNFLAELNQQDVDGDGEVGIIAVEILHISFRIAGGALTKRRVLHATLDCVAIPRV
;
A
#
# COMPACT_ATOMS: atom_id res chain seq x y z
N MET A 1 9.69 -11.61 13.54
CA MET A 1 10.11 -10.31 14.10
C MET A 1 11.60 -10.21 13.88
N ILE A 2 12.09 -9.13 13.27
CA ILE A 2 13.54 -8.93 13.07
C ILE A 2 14.10 -8.50 14.43
N ASP A 3 15.11 -9.19 14.94
CA ASP A 3 15.73 -8.81 16.21
C ASP A 3 16.32 -7.41 16.09
N HIS A 4 16.12 -6.56 17.11
CA HIS A 4 16.60 -5.18 17.13
C HIS A 4 18.11 -5.09 17.43
N THR A 5 18.92 -5.96 16.83
CA THR A 5 20.37 -5.94 16.99
C THR A 5 21.01 -4.95 16.00
N PRO A 6 22.16 -4.35 16.35
CA PRO A 6 22.91 -3.49 15.43
C PRO A 6 23.25 -4.20 14.11
N PHE A 7 23.48 -5.51 14.17
CA PHE A 7 23.74 -6.34 13.00
C PHE A 7 22.60 -6.27 11.97
N TRP A 8 21.35 -6.49 12.40
CA TRP A 8 20.20 -6.44 11.49
C TRP A 8 19.98 -5.05 10.91
N PHE A 9 20.22 -4.00 11.70
CA PHE A 9 20.15 -2.63 11.19
C PHE A 9 21.18 -2.39 10.08
N ILE A 10 22.45 -2.77 10.30
CA ILE A 10 23.52 -2.64 9.30
C ILE A 10 23.17 -3.46 8.05
N PHE A 11 22.76 -4.71 8.24
CA PHE A 11 22.36 -5.59 7.14
C PHE A 11 21.25 -4.97 6.27
N ILE A 12 20.16 -4.49 6.90
CA ILE A 12 19.04 -3.85 6.19
C ILE A 12 19.52 -2.59 5.45
N MET A 13 20.33 -1.75 6.08
CA MET A 13 20.86 -0.54 5.45
C MET A 13 21.76 -0.87 4.26
N THR A 14 22.64 -1.87 4.38
CA THR A 14 23.45 -2.38 3.28
C THR A 14 22.58 -2.89 2.13
N CYS A 15 21.55 -3.69 2.41
CA CYS A 15 20.61 -4.15 1.39
C CYS A 15 19.89 -2.97 0.69
N ILE A 16 19.45 -1.97 1.44
CA ILE A 16 18.81 -0.77 0.89
C ILE A 16 19.77 -0.01 -0.02
N ILE A 17 21.02 0.17 0.40
CA ILE A 17 22.07 0.85 -0.38
C ILE A 17 22.34 0.11 -1.69
N ILE A 18 22.53 -1.23 -1.62
CA ILE A 18 22.77 -2.08 -2.79
C ILE A 18 21.58 -1.99 -3.77
N LEU A 19 20.35 -2.18 -3.28
CA LEU A 19 19.17 -2.17 -4.15
C LEU A 19 18.92 -0.80 -4.78
N ARG A 20 19.25 0.28 -4.07
CA ARG A 20 19.13 1.65 -4.57
C ARG A 20 20.23 2.04 -5.55
N SER A 21 21.42 1.44 -5.44
CA SER A 21 22.53 1.77 -6.34
C SER A 21 22.40 1.09 -7.71
N VAL A 22 21.60 0.03 -7.85
CA VAL A 22 21.41 -0.69 -9.12
C VAL A 22 21.06 0.25 -10.26
N ALA A 23 19.96 1.02 -10.14
CA ALA A 23 19.50 1.90 -11.21
C ALA A 23 20.52 2.99 -11.61
N PRO A 24 21.09 3.81 -10.69
CA PRO A 24 22.06 4.83 -11.08
C PRO A 24 23.35 4.23 -11.65
N LEU A 25 23.83 3.09 -11.15
CA LEU A 25 24.99 2.40 -11.71
C LEU A 25 24.70 1.87 -13.12
N SER A 26 23.52 1.29 -13.35
CA SER A 26 23.08 0.84 -14.67
C SER A 26 22.96 1.98 -15.67
N VAL A 27 22.46 3.14 -15.26
CA VAL A 27 22.39 4.34 -16.10
C VAL A 27 23.80 4.88 -16.41
N ALA A 28 24.68 4.98 -15.41
CA ALA A 28 26.06 5.42 -15.60
C ALA A 28 26.84 4.49 -16.54
N TYR A 29 26.71 3.17 -16.36
CA TYR A 29 27.31 2.17 -17.24
C TYR A 29 26.79 2.32 -18.68
N SER A 30 25.47 2.42 -18.85
CA SER A 30 24.86 2.58 -20.17
C SER A 30 25.31 3.87 -20.86
N ALA A 31 25.48 4.96 -20.11
CA ALA A 31 25.99 6.23 -20.63
C ALA A 31 27.47 6.13 -21.05
N ILE A 32 28.32 5.45 -20.28
CA ILE A 32 29.73 5.21 -20.62
C ILE A 32 29.83 4.40 -21.92
N LEU A 33 29.01 3.36 -22.10
CA LEU A 33 29.00 2.57 -23.34
C LEU A 33 28.65 3.41 -24.58
N ILE A 34 27.76 4.39 -24.43
CA ILE A 34 27.34 5.28 -25.53
C ILE A 34 28.41 6.34 -25.81
N LEU A 35 28.98 6.95 -24.77
CA LEU A 35 29.93 8.06 -24.90
C LEU A 35 31.36 7.62 -25.23
N LEU A 36 31.75 6.42 -24.79
CA LEU A 36 33.10 5.87 -24.93
C LEU A 36 33.05 4.45 -25.49
N PRO A 37 32.64 4.27 -26.77
CA PRO A 37 32.45 2.95 -27.37
C PRO A 37 33.75 2.14 -27.49
N HIS A 38 34.91 2.78 -27.34
CA HIS A 38 36.24 2.16 -27.41
C HIS A 38 36.76 1.69 -26.04
N CYS A 39 35.99 1.87 -24.95
CA CYS A 39 36.37 1.34 -23.64
C CYS A 39 36.19 -0.19 -23.58
N SER A 40 37.26 -0.90 -23.20
CA SER A 40 37.30 -2.36 -23.09
C SER A 40 36.56 -2.95 -21.86
N TYR A 41 35.97 -2.12 -21.00
CA TYR A 41 35.29 -2.56 -19.77
C TYR A 41 33.85 -2.97 -20.04
N ARG A 42 33.67 -4.05 -20.81
CA ARG A 42 32.37 -4.67 -21.08
C ARG A 42 32.04 -5.66 -19.96
N LEU A 43 30.83 -5.59 -19.43
CA LEU A 43 30.29 -6.62 -18.55
C LEU A 43 29.97 -7.89 -19.35
N PRO A 44 29.87 -9.05 -18.68
CA PRO A 44 29.30 -10.25 -19.28
C PRO A 44 27.93 -9.93 -19.91
N SER A 45 27.62 -10.53 -21.06
CA SER A 45 26.47 -10.15 -21.89
C SER A 45 25.15 -10.09 -21.12
N LEU A 46 24.90 -11.04 -20.20
CA LEU A 46 23.68 -11.04 -19.37
C LEU A 46 23.58 -9.81 -18.47
N LEU A 47 24.69 -9.41 -17.83
CA LEU A 47 24.73 -8.23 -16.96
C LEU A 47 24.66 -6.94 -17.77
N GLU A 48 25.24 -6.91 -18.97
CA GLU A 48 25.11 -5.78 -19.89
C GLU A 48 23.65 -5.58 -20.34
N TYR A 49 22.98 -6.64 -20.81
CA TYR A 49 21.56 -6.58 -21.17
C TYR A 49 20.69 -6.18 -19.97
N TRP A 50 20.99 -6.70 -18.78
CA TRP A 50 20.28 -6.32 -17.57
C TRP A 50 20.47 -4.84 -17.23
N ALA A 51 21.71 -4.34 -17.27
CA ALA A 51 22.01 -2.94 -17.00
C ALA A 51 21.30 -2.00 -17.98
N ILE A 52 21.25 -2.36 -19.28
CA ILE A 52 20.51 -1.60 -20.28
C ILE A 52 19.00 -1.65 -19.97
N ALA A 53 18.45 -2.82 -19.67
CA ALA A 53 17.03 -2.97 -19.32
C ALA A 53 16.66 -2.15 -18.06
N GLU A 54 17.51 -2.17 -17.04
CA GLU A 54 17.35 -1.39 -15.81
C GLU A 54 17.42 0.12 -16.10
N ALA A 55 18.37 0.57 -16.91
CA ALA A 55 18.47 1.97 -17.31
C ALA A 55 17.23 2.43 -18.10
N LEU A 56 16.75 1.62 -19.05
CA LEU A 56 15.52 1.90 -19.79
C LEU A 56 14.29 1.91 -18.88
N PHE A 57 14.20 0.97 -17.94
CA PHE A 57 13.12 0.93 -16.96
C PHE A 57 13.15 2.15 -16.04
N TYR A 58 14.32 2.55 -15.56
CA TYR A 58 14.47 3.78 -14.77
C TYR A 58 14.08 5.02 -15.58
N LEU A 59 14.59 5.20 -16.79
CA LEU A 59 14.32 6.40 -17.57
C LEU A 59 12.89 6.44 -18.11
N ALA A 60 12.43 5.41 -18.80
CA ALA A 60 11.10 5.44 -19.41
C ALA A 60 10.00 5.27 -18.35
N PHE A 61 10.10 4.24 -17.52
CA PHE A 61 9.00 3.83 -16.67
C PHE A 61 8.89 4.66 -15.40
N TYR A 62 10.01 4.95 -14.71
CA TYR A 62 9.94 5.76 -13.49
C TYR A 62 9.57 7.22 -13.76
N PHE A 63 10.10 7.87 -14.81
CA PHE A 63 9.66 9.24 -15.14
C PHE A 63 8.20 9.29 -15.57
N TYR A 64 7.77 8.41 -16.48
CA TYR A 64 6.37 8.32 -16.88
C TYR A 64 5.45 8.12 -15.68
N ARG A 65 5.76 7.15 -14.81
CA ARG A 65 4.93 6.86 -13.64
C ARG A 65 4.94 7.98 -12.62
N THR A 66 6.09 8.61 -12.39
CA THR A 66 6.18 9.75 -11.48
C THR A 66 5.26 10.86 -11.97
N TYR A 67 5.31 11.20 -13.25
CA TYR A 67 4.42 12.20 -13.82
C TYR A 67 2.93 11.82 -13.69
N HIS A 68 2.57 10.57 -13.96
CA HIS A 68 1.18 10.12 -13.88
C HIS A 68 0.63 9.96 -12.46
N LEU A 69 1.48 9.57 -11.49
CA LEU A 69 1.07 9.32 -10.10
C LEU A 69 0.97 10.61 -9.27
N GLN A 70 1.59 11.70 -9.71
CA GLN A 70 1.45 13.03 -9.09
C GLN A 70 0.17 13.77 -9.53
N ARG A 71 -0.71 13.11 -10.29
CA ARG A 71 -2.01 13.68 -10.63
C ARG A 71 -2.87 13.82 -9.37
N PRO A 72 -3.68 14.88 -9.25
CA PRO A 72 -4.56 15.07 -8.10
C PRO A 72 -5.41 13.83 -7.84
N ALA A 73 -5.58 13.49 -6.55
CA ALA A 73 -6.46 12.40 -6.16
C ALA A 73 -7.91 12.70 -6.58
N VAL A 74 -8.61 11.67 -7.03
CA VAL A 74 -10.05 11.79 -7.31
C VAL A 74 -10.79 11.59 -5.99
N HIS A 75 -11.39 12.65 -5.49
CA HIS A 75 -12.14 12.63 -4.25
C HIS A 75 -13.62 12.26 -4.48
N PRO A 76 -14.25 11.52 -3.54
CA PRO A 76 -15.68 11.37 -3.55
C PRO A 76 -16.36 12.74 -3.31
N PRO A 77 -17.64 12.90 -3.71
CA PRO A 77 -18.39 14.11 -3.40
C PRO A 77 -18.45 14.33 -1.89
N LEU A 78 -18.38 15.60 -1.48
CA LEU A 78 -18.41 15.95 -0.07
C LEU A 78 -19.76 15.56 0.55
N PRO A 79 -19.77 14.90 1.72
CA PRO A 79 -21.00 14.70 2.49
C PRO A 79 -21.62 16.04 2.87
N PRO A 80 -22.93 16.10 3.21
CA PRO A 80 -23.56 17.29 3.77
C PRO A 80 -22.83 17.82 5.01
N ILE A 81 -22.95 19.12 5.29
CA ILE A 81 -22.24 19.80 6.39
C ILE A 81 -22.55 19.16 7.75
N GLU A 82 -23.78 18.73 7.98
CA GLU A 82 -24.22 18.08 9.21
C GLU A 82 -23.48 16.77 9.43
N LYS A 83 -23.25 16.00 8.36
CA LYS A 83 -22.51 14.74 8.40
C LYS A 83 -21.01 14.96 8.59
N ARG A 84 -20.45 16.04 8.05
CA ARG A 84 -19.05 16.41 8.30
C ARG A 84 -18.83 16.83 9.75
N ARG A 85 -19.74 17.64 10.32
CA ARG A 85 -19.70 18.04 11.73
C ARG A 85 -19.85 16.85 12.67
N GLU A 86 -20.80 15.95 12.37
CA GLU A 86 -20.97 14.69 13.13
C GLU A 86 -19.69 13.83 13.10
N LEU A 87 -19.02 13.76 11.95
CA LEU A 87 -17.74 13.05 11.81
C LEU A 87 -16.63 13.75 12.62
N PHE A 88 -16.52 15.07 12.55
CA PHE A 88 -15.55 15.84 13.31
C PHE A 88 -15.70 15.62 14.82
N GLU A 89 -16.92 15.74 15.35
CA GLU A 89 -17.20 15.54 16.79
C GLU A 89 -16.93 14.10 17.24
N ARG A 90 -17.18 13.11 16.37
CA ARG A 90 -16.80 11.72 16.63
C ARG A 90 -15.29 11.56 16.67
N CYS A 91 -14.55 12.15 15.73
CA CYS A 91 -13.09 12.12 15.75
C CYS A 91 -12.55 12.78 17.02
N LEU A 92 -12.99 14.00 17.33
CA LEU A 92 -12.52 14.76 18.49
C LEU A 92 -12.70 13.99 19.80
N ARG A 93 -13.90 13.43 20.05
CA ARG A 93 -14.18 12.65 21.27
C ARG A 93 -13.34 11.38 21.45
N ASN A 94 -12.78 10.84 20.37
CA ASN A 94 -11.99 9.62 20.40
C ASN A 94 -10.48 9.89 20.42
N ILE A 95 -10.05 11.16 20.49
CA ILE A 95 -8.63 11.51 20.63
C ILE A 95 -8.24 11.41 22.11
N PRO A 96 -7.32 10.51 22.50
CA PRO A 96 -6.91 10.39 23.91
C PRO A 96 -6.03 11.54 24.38
N ASP A 97 -5.23 12.11 23.46
CA ASP A 97 -4.27 13.19 23.72
C ASP A 97 -4.25 14.12 22.50
N TYR A 98 -4.89 15.28 22.66
CA TYR A 98 -5.09 16.26 21.58
C TYR A 98 -3.78 16.86 21.08
N GLU A 99 -2.89 17.24 22.00
CA GLU A 99 -1.62 17.87 21.67
C GLU A 99 -0.73 16.89 20.88
N ARG A 100 -0.57 15.67 21.38
CA ARG A 100 0.24 14.65 20.70
C ARG A 100 -0.38 14.22 19.38
N TYR A 101 -1.71 14.18 19.28
CA TYR A 101 -2.41 13.88 18.04
C TYR A 101 -2.09 14.91 16.96
N ILE A 102 -2.27 16.21 17.27
CA ILE A 102 -1.97 17.29 16.33
C ILE A 102 -0.48 17.32 16.01
N SER A 103 0.40 17.28 17.01
CA SER A 103 1.86 17.27 16.79
C SER A 103 2.30 16.16 15.83
N LYS A 104 1.76 14.94 15.95
CA LYS A 104 2.07 13.83 15.04
C LYS A 104 1.62 14.10 13.60
N TRP A 105 0.44 14.70 13.41
CA TRP A 105 -0.03 15.11 12.07
C TRP A 105 0.82 16.23 11.47
N PHE A 106 1.51 17.01 12.31
CA PHE A 106 2.49 18.03 11.95
C PHE A 106 3.95 17.55 12.06
N LEU A 107 4.21 16.26 11.80
CA LEU A 107 5.57 15.70 11.72
C LEU A 107 6.37 15.81 13.04
N GLY A 108 5.69 15.81 14.18
CA GLY A 108 6.31 15.92 15.50
C GLY A 108 6.65 17.35 15.92
N VAL A 109 6.18 18.37 15.20
CA VAL A 109 6.35 19.77 15.60
C VAL A 109 5.60 20.01 16.93
N PRO A 110 6.23 20.64 17.94
CA PRO A 110 5.55 21.00 19.19
C PRO A 110 4.38 21.95 18.95
N LEU A 111 3.33 21.85 19.76
CA LEU A 111 2.09 22.62 19.58
C LEU A 111 2.33 24.14 19.59
N ASP A 112 3.30 24.61 20.39
CA ASP A 112 3.71 26.02 20.47
C ASP A 112 4.12 26.62 19.12
N ASN A 113 4.67 25.79 18.24
CA ASN A 113 5.16 26.21 16.92
C ASN A 113 4.10 26.05 15.83
N ILE A 114 2.93 25.49 16.16
CA ILE A 114 1.81 25.33 15.24
C ILE A 114 0.87 26.52 15.43
N LYS A 115 0.60 27.24 14.34
CA LYS A 115 -0.29 28.40 14.35
C LYS A 115 -1.65 28.08 13.74
N ARG A 116 -2.62 28.93 14.02
CA ARG A 116 -4.04 28.73 13.67
C ARG A 116 -4.24 28.41 12.18
N GLU A 117 -3.56 29.12 11.28
CA GLU A 117 -3.68 28.89 9.83
C GLU A 117 -3.16 27.51 9.39
N ASN A 118 -2.15 26.98 10.08
CA ASN A 118 -1.67 25.63 9.80
C ASN A 118 -2.72 24.57 10.17
N VAL A 119 -3.43 24.77 11.28
CA VAL A 119 -4.53 23.89 11.73
C VAL A 119 -5.72 23.95 10.76
N LYS A 120 -6.04 25.13 10.22
CA LYS A 120 -7.04 25.27 9.16
C LYS A 120 -6.68 24.45 7.92
N ASP A 121 -5.43 24.54 7.44
CA ASP A 121 -4.95 23.75 6.30
C ASP A 121 -5.12 22.24 6.55
N PHE A 122 -4.87 21.79 7.79
CA PHE A 122 -5.08 20.40 8.19
C PHE A 122 -6.56 19.99 8.10
N PHE A 123 -7.48 20.80 8.60
CA PHE A 123 -8.91 20.49 8.53
C PHE A 123 -9.51 20.60 7.13
N CYS A 124 -9.03 21.53 6.30
CA CYS A 124 -9.38 21.60 4.88
C CYS A 124 -9.08 20.28 4.18
N TRP A 125 -7.89 19.74 4.41
CA TRP A 125 -7.54 18.43 3.88
C TRP A 125 -8.40 17.31 4.49
N ALA A 126 -8.50 17.25 5.83
CA ALA A 126 -9.10 16.12 6.53
C ALA A 126 -10.62 15.97 6.29
N PHE A 127 -11.36 17.09 6.18
CA PHE A 127 -12.82 17.07 6.10
C PHE A 127 -13.37 17.59 4.76
N LEU A 128 -12.65 18.46 4.06
CA LEU A 128 -13.10 19.06 2.81
C LEU A 128 -12.38 18.52 1.56
N ASN A 129 -11.36 17.67 1.72
CA ASN A 129 -10.56 17.16 0.61
C ASN A 129 -9.96 18.29 -0.27
N THR A 130 -9.72 19.47 0.28
CA THR A 130 -9.17 20.63 -0.44
C THR A 130 -7.91 21.15 0.24
N ALA A 131 -7.05 21.82 -0.54
CA ALA A 131 -5.83 22.42 -0.02
C ALA A 131 -6.13 23.70 0.79
N THR A 132 -7.21 24.40 0.42
CA THR A 132 -7.66 25.65 1.01
C THR A 132 -9.19 25.63 1.11
N ALA A 133 -9.73 26.20 2.19
CA ALA A 133 -11.17 26.45 2.30
C ALA A 133 -11.60 27.48 1.25
N GLY A 134 -12.78 27.29 0.67
CA GLY A 134 -13.47 28.38 -0.03
C GLY A 134 -14.15 29.31 0.97
N SER A 135 -14.56 30.49 0.52
CA SER A 135 -15.25 31.47 1.38
C SER A 135 -16.51 30.91 2.06
N ALA A 136 -17.20 29.96 1.42
CA ALA A 136 -18.41 29.34 1.96
C ALA A 136 -18.14 28.28 3.05
N GLN A 137 -16.90 27.81 3.19
CA GLN A 137 -16.52 26.78 4.17
C GLN A 137 -15.64 27.33 5.29
N ASP A 138 -15.28 28.61 5.24
CA ASP A 138 -14.40 29.24 6.24
C ASP A 138 -15.03 29.18 7.63
N ASP A 139 -16.32 29.49 7.75
CA ASP A 139 -17.08 29.42 9.00
C ASP A 139 -17.07 28.01 9.63
N GLU A 140 -17.18 26.96 8.80
CA GLU A 140 -17.14 25.56 9.25
C GLU A 140 -15.74 25.20 9.79
N ILE A 141 -14.68 25.61 9.09
CA ILE A 141 -13.30 25.35 9.52
C ILE A 141 -12.98 26.13 10.79
N GLU A 142 -13.44 27.38 10.91
CA GLU A 142 -13.29 28.16 12.13
C GLU A 142 -14.02 27.53 13.32
N GLU A 143 -15.21 26.93 13.10
CA GLU A 143 -15.89 26.14 14.13
C GLU A 143 -15.02 24.96 14.60
N TYR A 144 -14.40 24.22 13.67
CA TYR A 144 -13.55 23.08 13.99
C TYR A 144 -12.27 23.47 14.75
N VAL A 145 -11.64 24.59 14.36
CA VAL A 145 -10.48 25.12 15.07
C VAL A 145 -10.85 25.49 16.50
N ARG A 146 -11.94 26.25 16.69
CA ARG A 146 -12.39 26.65 18.03
C ARG A 146 -12.69 25.44 18.92
N LYS A 147 -13.41 24.43 18.40
CA LYS A 147 -13.70 23.20 19.14
C LYS A 147 -12.44 22.43 19.54
N LEU A 148 -11.40 22.47 18.70
CA LEU A 148 -10.11 21.88 19.03
C LEU A 148 -9.38 22.69 20.12
N GLU A 149 -9.37 24.02 20.04
CA GLU A 149 -8.79 24.90 21.06
C GLU A 149 -9.46 24.72 22.42
N GLU A 150 -10.79 24.63 22.44
CA GLU A 150 -11.59 24.29 23.63
C GLU A 150 -11.20 22.93 24.22
N ALA A 151 -11.01 21.92 23.37
CA ALA A 151 -10.62 20.57 23.80
C ALA A 151 -9.18 20.49 24.33
N ILE A 152 -8.27 21.28 23.77
CA ILE A 152 -6.88 21.40 24.24
C ILE A 152 -6.82 22.24 25.53
N GLY A 153 -7.76 23.16 25.73
CA GLY A 153 -7.73 24.16 26.81
C GLY A 153 -6.78 25.32 26.51
N ARG A 154 -6.43 25.55 25.24
CA ARG A 154 -5.50 26.59 24.81
C ARG A 154 -5.78 27.03 23.37
N GLU A 155 -5.67 28.33 23.13
CA GLU A 155 -5.76 28.92 21.80
C GLU A 155 -4.44 28.83 21.01
N PHE A 156 -4.55 28.63 19.70
CA PHE A 156 -3.40 28.68 18.80
C PHE A 156 -2.98 30.12 18.54
N GLN A 157 -1.67 30.37 18.43
CA GLN A 157 -1.18 31.70 18.06
C GLN A 157 -1.69 32.10 16.66
N PRO A 158 -2.06 33.38 16.46
CA PRO A 158 -2.52 33.86 15.18
C PRO A 158 -1.40 33.84 14.12
N GLY A 159 -1.81 33.70 12.86
CA GLY A 159 -0.94 33.71 11.68
C GLY A 159 -0.51 32.32 11.22
N ARG A 160 0.55 32.28 10.40
CA ARG A 160 1.06 31.07 9.76
C ARG A 160 2.51 30.82 10.19
N SER A 161 2.82 29.56 10.48
CA SER A 161 4.18 29.08 10.80
C SER A 161 4.75 28.25 9.65
N ASN A 162 6.03 27.86 9.77
CA ASN A 162 6.69 26.94 8.85
C ASN A 162 6.27 25.46 9.07
N ALA A 163 5.40 25.17 10.04
CA ALA A 163 4.91 23.82 10.29
C ALA A 163 4.11 23.29 9.09
N LYS A 164 4.35 22.03 8.71
CA LYS A 164 3.64 21.35 7.63
C LYS A 164 2.83 20.19 8.19
N CYS A 165 1.54 20.15 7.88
CA CYS A 165 0.72 18.98 8.15
C CYS A 165 0.86 17.95 7.02
N LEU A 166 0.67 16.68 7.36
CA LEU A 166 0.53 15.60 6.38
C LEU A 166 -0.82 15.72 5.66
N ARG A 167 -0.81 15.97 4.34
CA ARG A 167 -2.04 15.97 3.51
C ARG A 167 -1.95 14.89 2.43
N LEU A 168 -2.24 13.65 2.83
CA LEU A 168 -1.92 12.42 2.07
C LEU A 168 -2.50 12.34 0.66
N THR A 169 -3.53 13.12 0.34
CA THR A 169 -4.23 13.10 -0.95
C THR A 169 -3.96 14.34 -1.81
N ILE A 170 -3.25 15.33 -1.26
CA ILE A 170 -3.01 16.64 -1.88
C ILE A 170 -1.52 16.87 -2.07
N ASP A 171 -0.72 16.55 -1.05
CA ASP A 171 0.73 16.73 -1.11
C ASP A 171 1.34 15.71 -2.08
N ASN A 172 2.38 16.15 -2.80
CA ASN A 172 3.12 15.28 -3.70
C ASN A 172 3.73 14.11 -2.93
N ALA A 173 3.48 12.89 -3.41
CA ALA A 173 4.06 11.70 -2.80
C ALA A 173 5.56 11.62 -3.14
N THR A 174 6.40 11.26 -2.19
CA THR A 174 7.81 10.94 -2.48
C THR A 174 7.87 9.58 -3.16
N ILE A 175 8.00 9.57 -4.49
CA ILE A 175 8.07 8.34 -5.26
C ILE A 175 9.50 7.82 -5.23
N LEU A 176 9.66 6.59 -4.74
CA LEU A 176 10.93 5.89 -4.76
C LEU A 176 10.96 4.92 -5.93
N HIS A 177 12.02 4.98 -6.73
CA HIS A 177 12.27 3.98 -7.75
C HIS A 177 12.54 2.61 -7.11
N ARG A 178 11.88 1.59 -7.63
CA ARG A 178 12.13 0.18 -7.31
C ARG A 178 12.69 -0.47 -8.57
N SER A 179 13.91 -0.99 -8.48
CA SER A 179 14.64 -1.57 -9.61
C SER A 179 13.97 -2.83 -10.16
N LEU A 180 14.35 -3.25 -11.37
CA LEU A 180 13.97 -4.55 -11.89
C LEU A 180 14.46 -5.67 -10.96
N VAL A 181 15.61 -5.50 -10.32
CA VAL A 181 16.14 -6.43 -9.31
C VAL A 181 15.16 -6.58 -8.14
N TRP A 182 14.59 -5.47 -7.65
CA TRP A 182 13.55 -5.52 -6.62
C TRP A 182 12.33 -6.31 -7.09
N TYR A 183 11.86 -6.08 -8.31
CA TYR A 183 10.71 -6.80 -8.85
C TYR A 183 11.01 -8.28 -9.15
N LEU A 184 12.26 -8.64 -9.42
CA LEU A 184 12.71 -10.04 -9.46
C LEU A 184 12.60 -10.67 -8.07
N CYS A 185 13.01 -9.99 -7.00
CA CYS A 185 12.80 -10.47 -5.63
C CYS A 185 11.31 -10.68 -5.34
N VAL A 186 10.45 -9.73 -5.74
CA VAL A 186 8.98 -9.87 -5.58
C VAL A 186 8.45 -11.11 -6.32
N LEU A 187 8.94 -11.39 -7.53
CA LEU A 187 8.58 -12.59 -8.29
C LEU A 187 9.00 -13.88 -7.57
N VAL A 188 10.22 -13.93 -7.02
CA VAL A 188 10.70 -15.09 -6.26
C VAL A 188 9.87 -15.31 -5.00
N VAL A 189 9.62 -14.27 -4.22
CA VAL A 189 8.78 -14.37 -3.01
C VAL A 189 7.36 -14.83 -3.34
N ASP A 190 6.81 -14.37 -4.47
CA ASP A 190 5.51 -14.80 -4.96
C ASP A 190 5.47 -16.29 -5.29
N ALA A 191 6.50 -16.80 -5.96
CA ALA A 191 6.63 -18.22 -6.28
C ALA A 191 6.77 -19.07 -5.01
N VAL A 192 7.57 -18.63 -4.03
CA VAL A 192 7.70 -19.28 -2.72
C VAL A 192 6.35 -19.32 -2.01
N THR A 193 5.65 -18.18 -1.96
CA THR A 193 4.30 -18.08 -1.36
C THR A 193 3.33 -19.04 -2.02
N TYR A 194 3.34 -19.10 -3.36
CA TYR A 194 2.48 -20.00 -4.11
C TYR A 194 2.74 -21.47 -3.77
N SER A 195 4.01 -21.89 -3.82
CA SER A 195 4.40 -23.26 -3.47
C SER A 195 4.02 -23.61 -2.03
N TYR A 196 4.30 -22.72 -1.08
CA TYR A 196 4.00 -22.93 0.33
C TYR A 196 2.49 -23.10 0.56
N MET A 197 1.67 -22.20 0.00
CA MET A 197 0.21 -22.29 0.13
C MET A 197 -0.36 -23.57 -0.48
N LEU A 198 0.17 -24.03 -1.62
CA LEU A 198 -0.20 -25.33 -2.21
C LEU A 198 0.16 -26.52 -1.31
N LEU A 199 1.35 -26.51 -0.71
CA LEU A 199 1.77 -27.56 0.25
C LEU A 199 0.82 -27.64 1.45
N HIS A 200 0.24 -26.50 1.85
CA HIS A 200 -0.79 -26.42 2.89
C HIS A 200 -2.23 -26.57 2.35
N LYS A 201 -2.43 -27.25 1.21
CA LYS A 201 -3.75 -27.59 0.64
C LYS A 201 -4.65 -26.40 0.30
N PHE A 202 -4.12 -25.18 0.22
CA PHE A 202 -4.89 -24.05 -0.30
C PHE A 202 -5.00 -24.14 -1.82
N ARG A 203 -6.21 -23.86 -2.33
CA ARG A 203 -6.50 -23.80 -3.76
C ARG A 203 -6.32 -22.36 -4.25
N PHE A 204 -5.47 -22.17 -5.24
CA PHE A 204 -5.27 -20.87 -5.86
C PHE A 204 -6.39 -20.56 -6.87
N HIS A 205 -7.02 -19.39 -6.74
CA HIS A 205 -7.99 -18.84 -7.69
C HIS A 205 -7.40 -17.63 -8.40
N ARG A 206 -7.09 -17.80 -9.69
CA ARG A 206 -6.44 -16.77 -10.51
C ARG A 206 -7.43 -15.74 -11.07
N PRO A 207 -6.98 -14.50 -11.32
CA PRO A 207 -7.80 -13.50 -12.01
C PRO A 207 -7.92 -13.83 -13.50
N SER A 208 -8.65 -13.00 -14.26
CA SER A 208 -8.68 -13.14 -15.72
C SER A 208 -7.28 -12.98 -16.32
N PHE A 209 -7.00 -13.65 -17.45
CA PHE A 209 -5.70 -13.53 -18.13
C PHE A 209 -5.38 -12.08 -18.51
N THR A 210 -6.38 -11.34 -18.98
CA THR A 210 -6.24 -9.90 -19.29
C THR A 210 -5.76 -9.09 -18.09
N HIS A 211 -6.24 -9.41 -16.89
CA HIS A 211 -5.81 -8.76 -15.66
C HIS A 211 -4.44 -9.29 -15.20
N ALA A 212 -4.15 -10.58 -15.41
CA ALA A 212 -2.84 -11.17 -15.12
C ALA A 212 -1.71 -10.45 -15.88
N PHE A 213 -1.93 -10.14 -17.16
CA PHE A 213 -0.96 -9.41 -17.98
C PHE A 213 -0.84 -7.92 -17.65
N SER A 214 -1.80 -7.33 -16.93
CA SER A 214 -1.72 -5.94 -16.48
C SER A 214 -1.01 -5.78 -15.12
N ILE A 215 -0.40 -6.85 -14.59
CA ILE A 215 0.32 -6.86 -13.32
C ILE A 215 1.82 -7.02 -13.58
N PHE A 216 2.63 -6.19 -12.95
CA PHE A 216 4.08 -6.29 -12.96
C PHE A 216 4.63 -6.39 -11.52
N PRO A 217 5.56 -7.32 -11.23
CA PRO A 217 6.15 -8.31 -12.14
C PRO A 217 5.12 -9.35 -12.61
N PRO A 218 5.37 -9.99 -13.77
CA PRO A 218 4.48 -11.03 -14.28
C PRO A 218 4.34 -12.17 -13.27
N ARG A 219 3.17 -12.81 -13.25
CA ARG A 219 2.84 -13.90 -12.32
C ARG A 219 2.66 -15.21 -13.09
N PRO A 220 3.70 -16.05 -13.25
CA PRO A 220 3.59 -17.32 -13.96
C PRO A 220 2.47 -18.23 -13.42
N GLN A 221 2.27 -18.23 -12.09
CA GLN A 221 1.20 -18.98 -11.44
C GLN A 221 -0.21 -18.56 -11.86
N ALA A 222 -0.41 -17.30 -12.28
CA ALA A 222 -1.68 -16.85 -12.84
C ALA A 222 -1.95 -17.44 -14.24
N LEU A 223 -0.94 -18.00 -14.91
CA LEU A 223 -1.09 -18.67 -16.19
C LEU A 223 -1.42 -20.16 -16.04
N ILE A 224 -0.84 -20.82 -15.04
CA ILE A 224 -1.00 -22.26 -14.77
C ILE A 224 -2.14 -22.61 -13.81
N GLY A 225 -2.68 -21.63 -13.07
CA GLY A 225 -3.73 -21.87 -12.08
C GLY A 225 -5.01 -22.48 -12.67
N ALA A 226 -5.44 -23.62 -12.13
CA ALA A 226 -6.61 -24.35 -12.60
C ALA A 226 -7.93 -23.61 -12.31
N ASN A 227 -8.07 -23.03 -11.11
CA ASN A 227 -9.32 -22.40 -10.68
C ASN A 227 -9.39 -20.94 -11.10
N LYS A 228 -10.50 -20.55 -11.71
CA LYS A 228 -10.78 -19.14 -12.02
C LYS A 228 -11.42 -18.46 -10.82
N SER A 229 -10.99 -17.24 -10.54
CA SER A 229 -11.64 -16.38 -9.56
C SER A 229 -13.00 -15.92 -10.08
N HIS A 230 -14.03 -16.09 -9.25
CA HIS A 230 -15.36 -15.51 -9.49
C HIS A 230 -15.29 -13.97 -9.52
N ALA A 231 -14.42 -13.39 -8.71
CA ALA A 231 -14.05 -11.99 -8.76
C ALA A 231 -12.96 -11.74 -9.81
N LYS A 232 -13.34 -11.34 -11.03
CA LYS A 232 -12.42 -11.17 -12.20
C LYS A 232 -11.13 -10.36 -11.91
N ARG A 233 -11.16 -9.43 -10.95
CA ARG A 233 -10.04 -8.54 -10.57
C ARG A 233 -9.33 -8.91 -9.28
N LEU A 234 -9.78 -9.93 -8.55
CA LEU A 234 -9.17 -10.39 -7.31
C LEU A 234 -8.56 -11.76 -7.48
N THR A 235 -7.42 -11.95 -6.83
CA THR A 235 -6.78 -13.25 -6.64
C THR A 235 -7.05 -13.66 -5.21
N TYR A 236 -7.36 -14.93 -4.98
CA TYR A 236 -7.51 -15.45 -3.62
C TYR A 236 -7.06 -16.90 -3.51
N TRP A 237 -6.80 -17.29 -2.28
CA TRP A 237 -6.55 -18.67 -1.89
C TRP A 237 -7.74 -19.18 -1.10
N TYR A 238 -8.15 -20.41 -1.40
CA TYR A 238 -9.34 -21.02 -0.81
C TYR A 238 -9.02 -22.37 -0.21
N ARG A 239 -9.45 -22.57 1.03
CA ARG A 239 -9.57 -23.87 1.67
C ARG A 239 -11.06 -24.17 1.91
N PRO A 240 -11.55 -25.36 1.54
CA PRO A 240 -12.91 -25.79 1.84
C PRO A 240 -13.25 -25.73 3.33
N HIS A 241 -14.52 -25.44 3.62
CA HIS A 241 -15.06 -25.47 4.97
C HIS A 241 -15.89 -26.73 5.13
N THR A 242 -15.55 -27.58 6.09
CA THR A 242 -16.33 -28.78 6.44
C THR A 242 -16.80 -28.77 7.88
N SER A 243 -16.27 -27.88 8.73
CA SER A 243 -16.69 -27.77 10.12
C SER A 243 -18.13 -27.28 10.27
N CYS A 244 -18.88 -27.91 11.18
CA CYS A 244 -20.25 -27.53 11.48
C CYS A 244 -20.35 -26.57 12.67
N ASN A 245 -19.35 -26.56 13.55
CA ASN A 245 -19.38 -25.76 14.78
C ASN A 245 -18.49 -24.51 14.74
N LYS A 246 -17.68 -24.32 13.69
CA LYS A 246 -16.79 -23.16 13.53
C LYS A 246 -17.22 -22.32 12.33
N LEU A 247 -16.93 -21.02 12.38
CA LEU A 247 -17.20 -20.10 11.27
C LEU A 247 -16.04 -20.07 10.27
N PRO A 248 -16.32 -19.94 8.96
CA PRO A 248 -15.27 -19.77 7.96
C PRO A 248 -14.57 -18.41 8.11
N ILE A 249 -13.30 -18.35 7.70
CA ILE A 249 -12.43 -17.19 7.87
C ILE A 249 -12.23 -16.46 6.53
N LEU A 250 -12.50 -15.16 6.51
CA LEU A 250 -12.03 -14.27 5.46
C LEU A 250 -10.77 -13.54 5.94
N PHE A 251 -9.65 -13.82 5.28
CA PHE A 251 -8.37 -13.20 5.59
C PHE A 251 -8.01 -12.10 4.57
N LEU A 252 -7.77 -10.89 5.07
CA LEU A 252 -7.35 -9.74 4.29
C LEU A 252 -5.96 -9.28 4.78
N HIS A 253 -4.97 -9.33 3.90
CA HIS A 253 -3.61 -8.94 4.26
C HIS A 253 -3.40 -7.41 4.26
N GLY A 254 -2.36 -6.97 4.97
CA GLY A 254 -1.94 -5.56 5.01
C GLY A 254 -1.06 -5.14 3.84
N ILE A 255 -0.53 -3.91 3.91
CA ILE A 255 0.42 -3.39 2.92
C ILE A 255 1.75 -4.15 3.06
N GLY A 256 2.29 -4.68 1.97
CA GLY A 256 3.54 -5.44 2.02
C GLY A 256 3.83 -6.22 0.74
N ILE A 257 4.41 -7.41 0.88
CA ILE A 257 4.77 -8.32 -0.24
C ILE A 257 3.72 -9.42 -0.44
N GLY A 258 2.44 -9.05 -0.39
CA GLY A 258 1.31 -9.98 -0.52
C GLY A 258 1.15 -10.87 0.71
N LEU A 259 0.79 -12.14 0.47
CA LEU A 259 0.48 -13.10 1.54
C LEU A 259 1.72 -13.72 2.22
N TYR A 260 2.92 -13.53 1.67
CA TYR A 260 4.15 -14.14 2.20
C TYR A 260 4.33 -13.99 3.72
N PRO A 261 4.17 -12.80 4.34
CA PRO A 261 4.36 -12.65 5.79
C PRO A 261 3.38 -13.45 6.64
N TYR A 262 2.30 -13.93 6.02
CA TYR A 262 1.18 -14.59 6.69
C TYR A 262 1.11 -16.09 6.40
N VAL A 263 2.02 -16.64 5.58
CA VAL A 263 1.92 -18.05 5.17
C VAL A 263 2.02 -19.02 6.34
N ASN A 264 2.92 -18.76 7.30
CA ASN A 264 3.03 -19.58 8.52
C ASN A 264 1.76 -19.48 9.36
N PHE A 265 1.24 -18.27 9.56
CA PHE A 265 -0.01 -18.07 10.29
C PHE A 265 -1.19 -18.80 9.63
N LEU A 266 -1.31 -18.71 8.31
CA LEU A 266 -2.35 -19.41 7.55
C LEU A 266 -2.18 -20.94 7.60
N ALA A 267 -0.95 -21.43 7.62
CA ALA A 267 -0.64 -22.84 7.79
C ALA A 267 -0.94 -23.35 9.21
N GLU A 268 -0.65 -22.57 10.25
CA GLU A 268 -0.98 -22.90 11.63
C GLU A 268 -2.50 -22.95 11.84
N LEU A 269 -3.24 -21.97 11.32
CA LEU A 269 -4.70 -21.99 11.31
C LEU A 269 -5.27 -23.23 10.59
N ASN A 270 -4.58 -23.69 9.55
CA ASN A 270 -4.99 -24.87 8.78
C ASN A 270 -4.83 -26.18 9.57
N GLN A 271 -3.88 -26.26 10.51
CA GLN A 271 -3.58 -27.46 11.30
C GLN A 271 -4.52 -27.68 12.50
N GLN A 272 -5.41 -26.73 12.81
CA GLN A 272 -6.31 -26.82 13.96
C GLN A 272 -7.55 -27.71 13.69
N ASP A 273 -7.34 -29.00 13.45
CA ASP A 273 -8.38 -30.04 13.54
C ASP A 273 -8.28 -30.73 14.90
N VAL A 274 -8.57 -29.97 15.96
CA VAL A 274 -8.33 -30.40 17.35
C VAL A 274 -9.46 -31.29 17.88
N ASP A 275 -10.64 -31.23 17.27
CA ASP A 275 -11.88 -31.75 17.87
C ASP A 275 -12.61 -32.79 16.99
N GLY A 276 -12.08 -33.12 15.81
CA GLY A 276 -12.77 -33.97 14.82
C GLY A 276 -14.02 -33.33 14.20
N ASP A 277 -14.24 -32.04 14.47
CA ASP A 277 -15.35 -31.23 13.93
C ASP A 277 -15.16 -30.89 12.44
N GLY A 278 -13.99 -31.16 11.86
CA GLY A 278 -13.68 -30.90 10.46
C GLY A 278 -12.91 -29.60 10.23
N GLU A 279 -12.77 -29.23 8.95
CA GLU A 279 -11.87 -28.18 8.50
C GLU A 279 -12.54 -26.79 8.53
N VAL A 280 -11.87 -25.81 9.14
CA VAL A 280 -12.24 -24.39 9.02
C VAL A 280 -11.86 -23.92 7.62
N GLY A 281 -12.85 -23.47 6.84
CA GLY A 281 -12.58 -22.94 5.51
C GLY A 281 -12.02 -21.53 5.58
N ILE A 282 -11.07 -21.24 4.70
CA ILE A 282 -10.33 -19.99 4.70
C ILE A 282 -10.31 -19.43 3.28
N ILE A 283 -10.73 -18.18 3.14
CA ILE A 283 -10.55 -17.38 1.92
C ILE A 283 -9.52 -16.30 2.24
N ALA A 284 -8.29 -16.44 1.72
CA ALA A 284 -7.26 -15.43 1.85
C ALA A 284 -7.18 -14.60 0.55
N VAL A 285 -7.65 -13.36 0.61
CA VAL A 285 -7.70 -12.46 -0.54
C VAL A 285 -6.34 -11.78 -0.71
N GLU A 286 -5.79 -11.86 -1.92
CA GLU A 286 -4.56 -11.17 -2.28
C GLU A 286 -4.87 -9.87 -3.04
N ILE A 287 -4.65 -8.74 -2.35
CA ILE A 287 -4.90 -7.39 -2.81
C ILE A 287 -3.64 -6.85 -3.49
N LEU A 288 -3.55 -7.06 -4.80
CA LEU A 288 -2.31 -6.82 -5.56
C LEU A 288 -1.83 -5.36 -5.57
N HIS A 289 -2.73 -4.39 -5.45
CA HIS A 289 -2.37 -2.96 -5.44
C HIS A 289 -1.64 -2.50 -4.16
N ILE A 290 -1.70 -3.29 -3.08
CA ILE A 290 -0.93 -3.06 -1.83
C ILE A 290 0.15 -4.12 -1.60
N SER A 291 0.49 -4.91 -2.62
CA SER A 291 1.37 -6.09 -2.51
C SER A 291 2.77 -5.88 -3.12
N PHE A 292 3.31 -4.67 -3.09
CA PHE A 292 4.59 -4.30 -3.75
C PHE A 292 4.65 -4.63 -5.24
N ARG A 293 3.49 -4.65 -5.89
CA ARG A 293 3.33 -4.85 -7.32
C ARG A 293 2.84 -3.58 -7.96
N ILE A 294 3.14 -3.48 -9.24
CA ILE A 294 2.52 -2.53 -10.14
C ILE A 294 1.26 -3.20 -10.67
N ALA A 295 0.10 -2.70 -10.26
CA ALA A 295 -1.19 -3.17 -10.73
C ALA A 295 -2.07 -1.98 -11.11
N GLY A 296 -3.26 -2.27 -11.65
CA GLY A 296 -4.28 -1.25 -11.87
C GLY A 296 -4.73 -0.58 -10.55
N GLY A 297 -5.42 0.55 -10.67
CA GLY A 297 -5.91 1.31 -9.53
C GLY A 297 -6.80 0.49 -8.57
N ALA A 298 -6.77 0.89 -7.31
CA ALA A 298 -7.57 0.28 -6.23
C ALA A 298 -9.05 0.19 -6.63
N LEU A 299 -9.70 -0.89 -6.20
CA LEU A 299 -11.14 -1.04 -6.38
C LEU A 299 -11.87 -0.04 -5.47
N THR A 300 -12.99 0.50 -5.94
CA THR A 300 -13.87 1.31 -5.09
C THR A 300 -14.43 0.45 -3.96
N LYS A 301 -14.79 1.05 -2.82
CA LYS A 301 -15.34 0.35 -1.65
C LYS A 301 -16.46 -0.65 -2.03
N ARG A 302 -17.40 -0.21 -2.87
CA ARG A 302 -18.50 -1.04 -3.36
C ARG A 302 -18.00 -2.23 -4.19
N ARG A 303 -17.00 -2.02 -5.06
CA ARG A 303 -16.42 -3.09 -5.89
C ARG A 303 -15.59 -4.08 -5.06
N VAL A 304 -14.88 -3.61 -4.03
CA VAL A 304 -14.20 -4.51 -3.08
C VAL A 304 -15.23 -5.38 -2.39
N LEU A 305 -16.30 -4.80 -1.85
CA LEU A 305 -17.35 -5.55 -1.17
C LEU A 305 -17.98 -6.61 -2.09
N HIS A 306 -18.41 -6.22 -3.29
CA HIS A 306 -18.97 -7.18 -4.25
C HIS A 306 -17.97 -8.27 -4.63
N ALA A 307 -16.72 -7.90 -4.93
CA ALA A 307 -15.71 -8.88 -5.30
C ALA A 307 -15.39 -9.85 -4.14
N THR A 308 -15.39 -9.38 -2.90
CA THR A 308 -15.24 -10.25 -1.72
C THR A 308 -16.44 -11.18 -1.56
N LEU A 309 -17.66 -10.69 -1.77
CA LEU A 309 -18.87 -11.52 -1.74
C LEU A 309 -18.85 -12.58 -2.86
N ASP A 310 -18.39 -12.22 -4.06
CA ASP A 310 -18.22 -13.14 -5.18
C ASP A 310 -17.21 -14.25 -4.87
N CYS A 311 -16.16 -13.95 -4.08
CA CYS A 311 -15.22 -14.96 -3.58
C CYS A 311 -15.87 -15.92 -2.57
N VAL A 312 -16.88 -15.47 -1.82
CA VAL A 312 -17.60 -16.28 -0.81
C VAL A 312 -18.74 -17.07 -1.44
N ALA A 313 -19.30 -16.61 -2.56
CA ALA A 313 -20.38 -17.26 -3.29
C ALA A 313 -19.97 -18.56 -4.03
N ILE A 314 -18.86 -19.18 -3.62
CA ILE A 314 -18.46 -20.51 -4.09
C ILE A 314 -19.63 -21.45 -3.78
N PRO A 315 -20.23 -22.11 -4.79
CA PRO A 315 -21.35 -23.01 -4.54
C PRO A 315 -20.91 -24.07 -3.53
N ARG A 316 -21.67 -24.19 -2.44
CA ARG A 316 -21.56 -25.35 -1.54
C ARG A 316 -21.89 -26.57 -2.40
N VAL A 317 -20.87 -27.32 -2.78
CA VAL A 317 -21.03 -28.62 -3.46
C VAL A 317 -21.32 -29.66 -2.41
#